data_AF-A0A5S9M0L2-F1
#
_entry.id   AF-A0A5S9M0L2-F1
#
_cell.length_a   1.000
_cell.length_b   1.000
_cell.length_c   1.000
_cell.angle_alpha   90.00
_cell.angle_beta   90.00
_cell.angle_gamma   90.00
#
_symmetry.space_group_name_H-M   'P 1'
#
loop_
_entity.id
_entity.type
_entity.pdbx_description
1 polymer ?
#
loop_
_entity_poly.entity_id
_entity_poly.type
_entity_poly.pdbx_seq_one_letter_code
_entity_poly.pdbx_strand_id
1 'polypeptide(L)' 'MRTWMKRVSRGYDQMIVPHSDAVPKGRFTIVKLTLSDGTTISKRVDIPQEHPDTRYRQMIS' A
#
# COMPACT_ATOMS: atom_id res chain seq x y z
N MET A 1 5.06 14.69 15.94
CA MET A 1 4.96 14.10 14.58
C MET A 1 6.27 14.12 13.75
N ARG A 2 7.42 14.64 14.23
CA ARG A 2 8.64 14.78 13.40
C ARG A 2 9.67 13.63 13.48
N THR A 3 9.75 12.91 14.60
CA THR A 3 10.82 11.93 14.85
C THR A 3 10.68 10.63 14.05
N TRP A 4 9.45 10.16 13.84
CA TRP A 4 9.18 8.90 13.11
C TRP A 4 9.42 9.03 11.61
N MET A 5 9.19 10.21 11.03
CA MET A 5 9.44 10.45 9.61
C MET A 5 10.90 10.25 9.20
N LYS A 6 11.86 10.48 10.11
CA LYS A 6 13.29 10.19 9.86
C LYS A 6 13.57 8.71 9.63
N ARG A 7 12.66 7.81 10.01
CA ARG A 7 12.77 6.36 9.83
C ARG A 7 12.01 5.86 8.60
N VAL A 8 11.38 6.75 7.84
CA VAL A 8 10.65 6.40 6.61
C VAL A 8 11.58 6.57 5.42
N SER A 9 11.77 5.49 4.66
CA SER A 9 12.45 5.51 3.37
C SER A 9 11.50 5.04 2.26
N ARG A 10 11.76 5.46 1.02
CA ARG A 10 11.01 5.02 -0.16
C ARG A 10 11.90 4.12 -1.02
N GLY A 11 11.47 2.88 -1.20
CA GLY A 11 12.06 1.95 -2.17
C GLY A 11 11.26 1.95 -3.47
N TYR A 12 11.92 1.63 -4.57
CA TYR A 12 11.30 1.39 -5.88
C TYR A 12 11.64 -0.03 -6.33
N ASP A 13 10.61 -0.82 -6.60
CA ASP A 13 10.76 -2.20 -7.05
C ASP A 13 10.08 -2.34 -8.42
N GLN A 14 10.88 -2.56 -9.46
CA GLN A 14 10.40 -2.68 -10.85
C GLN A 14 9.95 -4.10 -11.20
N MET A 15 10.21 -5.08 -10.33
CA MET A 15 9.85 -6.49 -10.57
C MET A 15 8.42 -6.80 -10.11
N ILE A 16 7.88 -6.00 -9.20
CA ILE A 16 6.52 -6.18 -8.71
C ILE A 16 5.52 -5.68 -9.75
N VAL A 17 4.72 -6.62 -10.28
CA VAL A 17 3.62 -6.30 -11.18
C VAL A 17 2.44 -5.73 -10.36
N PRO A 18 1.93 -4.53 -10.72
CA PRO A 18 0.72 -3.97 -10.13
C PRO A 18 -0.50 -4.87 -10.36
N HIS A 19 -1.48 -4.85 -9.45
CA HIS A 19 -2.73 -5.57 -9.70
C HIS A 19 -3.44 -5.02 -10.96
N SER A 20 -4.11 -5.87 -11.75
CA SER A 20 -4.79 -5.45 -12.98
C SER A 20 -5.81 -4.33 -12.75
N ASP A 21 -6.46 -4.38 -11.59
CA ASP A 21 -7.50 -3.45 -11.15
C ASP A 21 -6.93 -2.28 -10.31
N ALA A 22 -5.61 -2.15 -10.23
CA ALA A 22 -4.97 -1.04 -9.53
C ALA A 22 -5.53 0.32 -9.96
N VAL A 23 -5.68 1.23 -8.99
CA VAL A 23 -6.15 2.58 -9.27
C VAL A 23 -5.24 3.65 -8.66
N PRO A 24 -4.62 4.52 -9.49
CA PRO A 24 -4.58 4.50 -10.96
C PRO A 24 -3.89 3.24 -11.52
N LYS A 25 -4.12 2.94 -12.82
CA LYS A 25 -3.53 1.78 -13.50
C LYS A 25 -2.02 1.75 -13.31
N GLY A 26 -1.50 0.56 -13.04
CA GLY A 26 -0.06 0.34 -12.84
C GLY A 26 0.48 0.84 -11.50
N ARG A 27 -0.36 1.25 -10.55
CA ARG A 27 0.09 1.79 -9.25
C ARG A 27 -0.20 0.84 -8.10
N PHE A 28 0.78 0.74 -7.20
CA PHE A 28 0.61 0.10 -5.91
C PHE A 28 1.45 0.82 -4.88
N THR A 29 1.22 0.53 -3.60
CA THR A 29 2.12 0.92 -2.51
C THR A 29 2.20 -0.23 -1.53
N ILE A 30 3.42 -0.59 -1.13
CA ILE A 30 3.68 -1.55 -0.07
C ILE A 30 4.31 -0.78 1.09
N VAL A 31 3.67 -0.81 2.24
CA VAL A 31 4.26 -0.30 3.49
C VAL A 31 4.85 -1.49 4.23
N LYS A 32 6.13 -1.39 4.57
CA LYS A 32 6.83 -2.36 5.42
C LYS A 32 7.25 -1.65 6.72
N LEU A 33 6.97 -2.29 7.85
CA LEU A 33 7.36 -1.86 9.18
C LEU A 33 8.25 -2.94 9.78
N THR A 34 9.48 -2.58 10.12
CA THR A 34 10.38 -3.44 10.88
C THR A 34 10.40 -2.96 12.33
N LEU A 35 9.98 -3.82 13.25
CA LEU A 35 9.95 -3.58 14.68
C LEU A 35 11.35 -3.75 15.28
N SER A 36 11.55 -3.30 16.52
CA SER A 36 12.85 -3.36 17.19
C SER A 36 13.36 -4.77 17.46
N ASP A 37 12.46 -5.75 17.51
CA ASP A 37 12.78 -7.18 17.64
C ASP A 37 13.15 -7.83 16.29
N GLY A 38 13.16 -7.06 15.18
CA GLY A 38 13.43 -7.53 13.83
C GLY A 38 12.20 -8.02 13.07
N THR A 39 11.04 -8.15 13.73
CA THR A 39 9.79 -8.59 13.09
C THR A 39 9.39 -7.59 11.99
N THR A 40 9.06 -8.10 10.80
CA THR A 40 8.58 -7.26 9.70
C THR A 40 7.11 -7.51 9.39
N ILE A 41 6.33 -6.44 9.41
CA ILE A 41 4.90 -6.42 9.05
C ILE A 41 4.77 -5.65 7.74
N SER A 42 4.01 -6.18 6.78
CA SER A 42 3.80 -5.51 5.50
C SER A 42 2.34 -5.48 5.08
N LYS A 43 1.92 -4.37 4.47
CA LYS A 43 0.61 -4.24 3.84
C LYS A 43 0.75 -3.63 2.44
N ARG A 44 0.10 -4.24 1.47
CA ARG A 44 0.01 -3.78 0.08
C ARG A 44 -1.36 -3.15 -0.18
N VAL A 45 -1.38 -2.05 -0.92
CA VAL A 45 -2.59 -1.38 -1.39
C VAL A 45 -2.43 -1.11 -2.89
N ASP A 46 -3.33 -1.66 -3.69
CA ASP A 46 -3.45 -1.40 -5.13
C ASP A 46 -4.70 -0.55 -5.45
N ILE A 47 -5.76 -0.67 -4.65
CA ILE A 47 -7.01 0.09 -4.78
C ILE A 47 -7.31 0.76 -3.42
N PRO A 48 -7.23 2.10 -3.31
CA PRO A 48 -7.59 2.81 -2.09
C PRO A 48 -9.07 2.69 -1.77
N GLN A 49 -9.44 2.53 -0.49
CA GLN A 49 -10.83 2.32 -0.06
C GLN A 49 -11.79 3.44 -0.47
N GLU A 50 -11.33 4.68 -0.46
CA GLU A 50 -12.11 5.86 -0.90
C GLU A 50 -12.22 5.96 -2.43
N HIS A 51 -11.71 4.99 -3.19
CA HIS A 51 -11.91 4.96 -4.63
C HIS A 51 -13.38 4.61 -4.95
N PRO A 52 -14.04 5.30 -5.90
CA PRO A 52 -15.44 5.05 -6.24
C PRO A 52 -15.76 3.57 -6.47
N ASP A 53 -14.89 2.81 -7.14
CA ASP A 53 -15.09 1.38 -7.42
C ASP A 53 -15.21 0.52 -6.15
N THR A 54 -14.50 0.87 -5.07
CA THR A 54 -14.59 0.16 -3.77
C THR A 54 -15.88 0.49 -3.03
N ARG A 55 -16.43 1.70 -3.19
CA ARG A 55 -17.70 2.11 -2.58
C ARG A 55 -18.89 1.35 -3.18
N TYR A 56 -18.85 1.04 -4.48
CA TYR A 56 -19.91 0.26 -5.14
C TYR A 56 -19.89 -1.23 -4.75
N ARG A 57 -18.72 -1.85 -4.58
CA ARG A 57 -18.63 -3.29 -4.27
C ARG A 57 -19.13 -3.66 -2.87
N GLN A 58 -19.06 -2.75 -1.89
CA GLN A 58 -19.58 -2.98 -0.53
C GLN A 58 -21.09 -2.76 -0.40
N MET A 59 -21.73 -2.06 -1.34
CA MET A 59 -23.18 -1.85 -1.33
C MET A 59 -23.98 -3.00 -1.96
N ILE A 60 -23.31 -3.95 -2.61
CA ILE A 60 -23.93 -5.07 -3.32
C ILE A 60 -23.57 -6.44 -2.73
N SER A 61 -22.95 -6.49 -1.55
CA SER A 61 -22.61 -7.73 -0.83
C SER A 61 -23.41 -7.89 0.45
#